data_AF-A0A350ICM7-F1
#
_entry.id   AF-A0A350ICM7-F1
#
_cell.length_a   1.000
_cell.length_b   1.000
_cell.length_c   1.000
_cell.angle_alpha   90.00
_cell.angle_beta   90.00
_cell.angle_gamma   90.00
#
_symmetry.space_group_name_H-M   'P 1'
#
loop_
_entity.id
_entity.type
_entity.pdbx_description
1 polymer ?
#
loop_
_entity_poly.entity_id
_entity_poly.type
_entity_poly.pdbx_seq_one_letter_code
_entity_poly.pdbx_strand_id
1 'polypeptide(L)' 'CIVPIYGDNNTVNLFKRDGELEAYNLTCGNAYFLNIGYPHAVINMSDKPRIALMFSLDGTEDLENFDKFGFYK' A
#
# COMPACT_ATOMS: atom_id res chain seq x y z
N CYS A 1 -1.70 5.55 5.44
CA CYS A 1 -2.81 5.32 4.49
C CYS A 1 -2.60 6.12 3.21
N ILE A 2 -3.17 5.65 2.12
CA ILE A 2 -3.06 6.28 0.79
C ILE A 2 -4.45 6.34 0.14
N VAL A 3 -4.77 7.48 -0.47
CA VAL A 3 -6.04 7.75 -1.15
C VAL A 3 -5.72 8.31 -2.53
N PRO A 4 -5.79 7.51 -3.62
CA PRO A 4 -5.69 8.04 -4.97
C PRO A 4 -6.83 9.04 -5.20
N ILE A 5 -6.50 10.23 -5.68
CA ILE A 5 -7.48 11.29 -5.96
C ILE A 5 -7.55 11.65 -7.45
N TYR A 6 -6.50 11.29 -8.20
CA TYR A 6 -6.47 11.44 -9.66
C TYR A 6 -5.52 10.41 -10.27
N GLY A 7 -5.94 9.81 -11.37
CA GLY A 7 -5.17 8.81 -12.12
C GLY A 7 -6.10 7.94 -12.96
N ASP A 8 -5.54 6.90 -13.56
CA ASP A 8 -6.28 5.91 -14.32
C ASP A 8 -5.82 4.48 -13.98
N ASN A 9 -6.32 3.50 -14.72
CA ASN A 9 -6.08 2.08 -14.49
C ASN A 9 -4.67 1.60 -14.90
N ASN A 10 -3.81 2.47 -15.42
CA ASN A 10 -2.43 2.14 -15.78
C ASN A 10 -1.43 2.44 -14.65
N THR A 11 -1.91 2.83 -13.46
CA THR A 11 -1.09 2.86 -12.24
C THR A 11 -1.25 1.57 -11.45
N VAL A 12 -0.12 0.90 -11.19
CA VAL A 12 -0.06 -0.35 -10.42
C VAL A 12 0.78 -0.16 -9.15
N ASN A 13 0.22 -0.55 -8.02
CA ASN A 13 0.91 -0.69 -6.75
C ASN A 13 1.47 -2.11 -6.63
N LEU A 14 2.77 -2.23 -6.43
CA LEU A 14 3.48 -3.50 -6.29
C LEU A 14 3.91 -3.72 -4.85
N PHE A 15 3.78 -4.95 -4.37
CA PHE A 15 4.27 -5.40 -3.07
C PHE A 15 5.00 -6.72 -3.20
N LYS A 16 6.10 -6.89 -2.47
CA LYS A 16 6.76 -8.18 -2.34
C LYS A 16 6.42 -8.79 -0.99
N ARG A 17 5.73 -9.94 -0.99
CA ARG A 17 5.32 -10.68 0.21
C ARG A 17 5.69 -12.14 0.07
N ASP A 18 6.38 -12.69 1.06
CA ASP A 18 6.80 -14.10 1.10
C ASP A 18 7.54 -14.59 -0.16
N GLY A 19 8.31 -13.69 -0.80
CA GLY A 19 9.03 -13.98 -2.04
C GLY A 19 8.24 -13.69 -3.33
N GLU A 20 6.92 -13.59 -3.23
CA GLU A 20 5.99 -13.35 -4.35
C GLU A 20 5.75 -11.86 -4.61
N LEU A 21 5.48 -11.52 -5.87
CA LEU A 21 5.12 -10.17 -6.30
C LEU A 21 3.61 -10.04 -6.45
N GLU A 22 3.00 -9.18 -5.64
CA GLU A 22 1.59 -8.83 -5.70
C GLU A 22 1.41 -7.48 -6.41
N ALA A 23 0.36 -7.36 -7.23
CA ALA A 23 0.07 -6.18 -8.03
C ALA A 23 -1.40 -5.75 -7.85
N TYR A 24 -1.62 -4.46 -7.55
CA TYR A 24 -2.95 -3.92 -7.26
C TYR A 24 -3.17 -2.58 -7.98
N ASN A 25 -4.35 -2.40 -8.56
CA ASN A 25 -4.84 -1.09 -8.97
C ASN A 25 -5.67 -0.49 -7.84
N LEU A 26 -5.35 0.74 -7.43
CA LEU A 26 -6.10 1.46 -6.41
C LEU A 26 -7.11 2.41 -7.06
N THR A 27 -8.40 2.15 -6.86
CA THR A 27 -9.47 3.04 -7.36
C THR A 27 -9.44 4.39 -6.66
N CYS A 28 -9.61 5.47 -7.43
CA CYS A 28 -9.68 6.82 -6.89
C CYS A 28 -10.88 7.00 -5.96
N GLY A 29 -10.69 7.80 -4.91
CA GLY A 29 -11.71 8.11 -3.89
C GLY A 29 -11.75 7.12 -2.72
N ASN A 30 -11.04 5.99 -2.79
CA ASN A 30 -10.98 5.00 -1.73
C ASN A 30 -9.72 5.17 -0.86
N ALA A 31 -9.86 4.95 0.45
CA ALA A 31 -8.74 4.91 1.37
C ALA A 31 -8.22 3.49 1.52
N TYR A 32 -6.92 3.32 1.31
CA TYR A 32 -6.22 2.05 1.47
C TYR A 32 -5.21 2.13 2.61
N PHE A 33 -5.18 1.10 3.44
CA PHE A 33 -4.06 0.88 4.35
C PHE A 33 -2.84 0.48 3.54
N LEU A 34 -1.72 1.19 3.75
CA LEU A 34 -0.46 0.91 3.09
C LEU A 34 0.50 0.37 4.15
N ASN A 35 0.75 -0.94 4.12
CA ASN A 35 1.76 -1.54 4.99
C ASN A 35 3.16 -1.25 4.41
N ILE A 36 3.84 -0.26 4.99
CA ILE A 36 5.18 0.17 4.57
C ILE A 36 6.29 -0.78 5.04
N GLY A 37 5.98 -1.80 5.85
CA GLY A 37 6.93 -2.81 6.30
C GLY A 37 7.33 -3.81 5.21
N TYR A 38 6.50 -3.98 4.17
CA TYR A 38 6.85 -4.79 3.00
C TYR A 38 7.56 -3.95 1.94
N PRO A 39 8.54 -4.49 1.19
CA PRO A 39 9.07 -3.84 0.00
C PRO A 39 7.93 -3.55 -0.98
N HIS A 40 7.82 -2.30 -1.41
CA HIS A 40 6.72 -1.86 -2.27
C HIS A 40 7.19 -0.80 -3.27
N ALA A 41 6.46 -0.69 -4.38
CA ALA A 41 6.69 0.30 -5.42
C ALA A 41 5.36 0.74 -6.06
N VAL A 42 5.39 1.86 -6.77
CA VAL A 42 4.27 2.30 -7.62
C VAL A 42 4.80 2.56 -9.01
N ILE A 43 4.18 1.96 -10.01
CA ILE A 43 4.51 2.15 -11.42
C ILE A 43 3.32 2.84 -12.09
N ASN A 44 3.59 3.96 -12.76
CA ASN A 44 2.60 4.62 -13.61
C ASN A 44 3.01 4.44 -15.07
N MET A 45 2.24 3.66 -15.82
CA MET A 45 2.43 3.43 -17.26
C MET A 45 1.51 4.31 -18.13
N SER A 46 0.78 5.24 -17.50
CA SER A 46 -0.10 6.19 -18.19
C SER A 46 0.66 7.38 -18.76
N ASP A 47 0.04 8.05 -19.73
CA ASP A 47 0.39 9.41 -20.17
C ASP A 47 -0.15 10.49 -19.21
N LYS A 48 -0.98 10.12 -18.21
CA LYS A 48 -1.52 10.99 -17.17
C LYS A 48 -0.74 10.87 -15.87
N PRO A 49 -0.58 11.96 -15.10
CA PRO A 49 0.02 11.87 -13.78
C PRO A 49 -0.91 11.10 -12.83
N ARG A 50 -0.32 10.48 -11.81
CA ARG A 50 -1.04 9.94 -10.67
C ARG A 50 -0.84 10.84 -9.47
N ILE A 51 -1.93 11.22 -8.81
CA ILE A 51 -1.94 12.05 -7.61
C ILE A 51 -2.69 11.30 -6.49
N ALA A 52 -2.11 11.27 -5.29
CA ALA A 52 -2.79 10.77 -4.11
C ALA A 52 -2.51 11.61 -2.89
N LEU A 53 -3.48 11.60 -1.98
CA LEU A 53 -3.29 12.01 -0.61
C LEU A 53 -2.66 10.85 0.16
N MET A 54 -1.56 11.11 0.85
CA MET A 54 -0.93 10.16 1.76
C MET A 54 -0.83 10.80 3.13
N PHE A 55 -1.26 10.06 4.13
CA PHE A 55 -1.16 10.48 5.52
C PHE A 55 -0.70 9.30 6.36
N SER A 56 0.21 9.57 7.29
CA SER A 56 0.63 8.62 8.29
C SER A 56 -0.35 8.71 9.46
N LEU A 57 -0.76 7.56 9.98
CA LEU A 57 -1.43 7.48 11.26
C LEU A 57 -0.34 7.20 12.29
N ASP A 58 -0.32 7.98 13.36
CA ASP A 58 0.52 7.69 14.52
C ASP A 58 -0.10 6.52 15.28
N GLY A 59 0.74 5.61 15.79
CA GLY A 59 0.29 4.37 16.43
C GLY A 59 0.45 3.12 15.57
N THR A 60 1.67 2.57 15.54
CA THR A 60 1.91 1.14 15.33
C THR A 60 2.21 0.41 16.64
N GLU A 61 1.95 1.02 17.81
CA GLU A 61 2.16 0.39 19.12
C GLU A 61 1.36 -0.92 19.29
N ASP A 62 0.19 -1.05 18.66
CA ASP A 62 -0.60 -2.30 18.68
C ASP A 62 0.02 -3.44 17.84
N LEU A 63 0.95 -3.14 16.94
CA LEU A 63 1.68 -4.17 16.17
C LEU A 63 2.82 -4.82 16.97
N GLU A 64 3.17 -4.29 18.15
CA GLU A 64 4.23 -4.84 19.00
C GLU A 64 3.79 -6.07 19.82
N ASN A 65 2.50 -6.42 19.81
CA ASN A 65 1.94 -7.57 20.54
C ASN A 65 1.61 -8.80 19.67
N PHE A 66 1.99 -8.84 18.38
CA PHE A 66 1.69 -10.00 17.52
C PHE A 66 2.43 -11.29 17.92
N ASP A 67 3.57 -11.17 18.62
CA ASP A 67 4.30 -12.32 19.19
C ASP A 67 3.49 -13.08 20.23
N LYS A 68 2.51 -12.44 20.89
CA LYS A 68 1.67 -13.08 21.92
C LYS A 68 0.67 -14.10 21.37
N PHE A 69 0.39 -14.05 20.07
CA PHE A 69 -0.61 -14.92 19.42
C PHE A 69 -0.02 -15.88 18.38
N GLY A 70 1.31 -15.96 18.25
CA GLY A 70 1.97 -17.01 17.46
C GLY A 70 1.78 -16.91 15.95
N PHE A 71 1.57 -15.69 15.42
CA PHE A 71 1.38 -15.47 13.98
C PHE A 71 2.66 -15.43 13.15
N TYR A 72 3.83 -15.51 13.80
CA TYR A 72 5.11 -15.74 13.13
C TYR A 72 5.82 -16.89 13.83
N LYS A 73 6.08 -17.96 13.07
CA LYS A 73 7.06 -19.01 13.36
C LYS A 73 8.11 -19.00 12.27
#